data_AF-A0A2U3RAI0-F1
#
_entry.id   AF-A0A2U3RAI0-F1
#
_cell.length_a   1.000
_cell.length_b   1.000
_cell.length_c   1.000
_cell.angle_alpha   90.00
_cell.angle_beta   90.00
_cell.angle_gamma   90.00
#
_symmetry.space_group_name_H-M   'P 1'
#
loop_
_entity.id
_entity.type
_entity.pdbx_description
1 polymer ?
#
loop_
_entity_poly.entity_id
_entity_poly.type
_entity_poly.pdbx_seq_one_letter_code
_entity_poly.pdbx_strand_id
1 'polypeptide(L)'
;MIISIVFFTAQGKKTIIKAKIRGADFVGYKKNGLAKMLKSAKKASKICFGGLPLVKNSERLHILITGTTGTGKTNMLNELLPQIRLHKDRAIIVDTTGAFTDRFFDSKR
;
A
#
# COMPACT_ATOMS: atom_id res chain seq x y z
N MET A 1 -50.43 -3.45 6.69
CA MET A 1 -49.66 -4.65 6.32
C MET A 1 -48.44 -4.32 5.46
N ILE A 2 -48.59 -3.70 4.29
CA ILE A 2 -47.46 -3.38 3.38
C ILE A 2 -46.44 -2.42 4.02
N ILE A 3 -46.90 -1.36 4.68
CA ILE A 3 -46.03 -0.38 5.37
C ILE A 3 -45.21 -1.06 6.47
N SER A 4 -45.83 -1.96 7.24
CA SER A 4 -45.16 -2.74 8.29
C SER A 4 -44.10 -3.66 7.70
N ILE A 5 -44.39 -4.34 6.59
CA ILE A 5 -43.43 -5.20 5.89
C ILE A 5 -42.24 -4.37 5.38
N VAL A 6 -42.47 -3.20 4.78
CA VAL A 6 -41.41 -2.29 4.31
C VAL A 6 -40.57 -1.76 5.48
N PHE A 7 -41.20 -1.39 6.58
CA PHE A 7 -40.50 -0.92 7.79
C PHE A 7 -39.62 -2.02 8.40
N PHE A 8 -40.15 -3.22 8.60
CA PHE A 8 -39.39 -4.34 9.16
C PHE A 8 -38.29 -4.84 8.22
N THR A 9 -38.51 -4.83 6.91
CA THR A 9 -37.45 -5.18 5.94
C THR A 9 -36.35 -4.11 5.86
N ALA A 10 -36.69 -2.82 5.95
CA ALA A 10 -35.69 -1.74 5.98
C ALA A 10 -34.86 -1.76 7.28
N GLN A 11 -35.52 -1.91 8.43
CA GLN A 11 -34.86 -2.05 9.72
C GLN A 11 -34.03 -3.35 9.78
N GLY A 12 -34.56 -4.47 9.27
CA GLY A 12 -33.84 -5.73 9.16
C GLY A 12 -32.58 -5.62 8.31
N LYS A 13 -32.65 -4.97 7.13
CA LYS A 13 -31.47 -4.70 6.29
C LYS A 13 -30.41 -3.86 7.01
N LYS A 14 -30.81 -2.85 7.80
CA LYS A 14 -29.88 -2.04 8.61
C LYS A 14 -29.24 -2.84 9.75
N THR A 15 -29.98 -3.75 10.38
CA THR A 15 -29.49 -4.61 11.47
C THR A 15 -28.61 -5.76 10.95
N ILE A 16 -28.85 -6.27 9.74
CA ILE A 16 -28.06 -7.34 9.11
C ILE A 16 -26.65 -6.86 8.74
N ILE A 17 -26.47 -5.56 8.48
CA ILE A 17 -25.13 -4.96 8.36
C ILE A 17 -24.50 -4.99 9.76
N LYS A 18 -23.80 -6.08 10.08
CA LYS A 18 -23.02 -6.19 11.31
C LYS A 18 -22.03 -5.03 11.36
N ALA A 19 -22.30 -4.06 12.23
CA ALA A 19 -21.41 -2.95 12.47
C ALA A 19 -20.05 -3.51 12.93
N LYS A 20 -18.98 -3.16 12.22
CA LYS A 20 -17.64 -3.54 12.63
C LYS A 20 -17.33 -2.87 13.97
N ILE A 21 -16.95 -3.66 14.97
CA ILE A 21 -16.71 -3.17 16.34
C ILE A 21 -15.26 -2.67 16.51
N ARG A 22 -14.27 -3.40 15.97
CA ARG A 22 -12.83 -3.08 16.11
C ARG A 22 -11.98 -3.83 15.08
N GLY A 23 -10.68 -3.53 15.01
CA GLY A 23 -9.69 -4.21 14.17
C GLY A 23 -9.35 -3.46 12.89
N ALA A 24 -8.59 -4.10 11.98
CA ALA A 24 -8.14 -3.50 10.72
C ALA A 24 -9.27 -3.41 9.68
N ASP A 25 -9.31 -2.33 8.91
CA ASP A 25 -10.25 -2.15 7.79
C ASP A 25 -9.60 -2.59 6.48
N PHE A 26 -10.33 -3.37 5.69
CA PHE A 26 -9.98 -3.60 4.31
C PHE A 26 -10.53 -2.45 3.46
N VAL A 27 -9.63 -1.65 2.90
CA VAL A 27 -9.99 -0.51 2.05
C VAL A 27 -9.52 -0.79 0.64
N GLY A 28 -10.46 -0.78 -0.31
CA GLY A 28 -10.14 -0.97 -1.72
C GLY A 28 -9.28 0.15 -2.29
N TYR A 29 -8.68 -0.10 -3.47
CA TYR A 29 -7.83 0.90 -4.14
C TYR A 29 -8.64 1.93 -4.97
N LYS A 30 -9.87 1.61 -5.40
CA LYS A 30 -10.72 2.45 -6.29
C LYS A 30 -11.27 3.71 -5.57
N LYS A 31 -11.99 4.60 -6.30
CA LYS A 31 -12.48 5.93 -5.87
C LYS A 31 -12.88 5.97 -4.36
N ASN A 32 -12.24 6.86 -3.58
CA ASN A 32 -12.21 6.91 -2.10
C ASN A 32 -11.30 5.89 -1.39
N GLY A 33 -10.40 5.25 -2.13
CA GLY A 33 -9.48 4.26 -1.61
C GLY A 33 -8.32 4.80 -0.77
N LEU A 34 -7.51 3.88 -0.26
CA LEU A 34 -6.46 4.15 0.73
C LEU A 34 -5.49 5.27 0.29
N ALA A 35 -5.08 5.31 -0.98
CA ALA A 35 -4.21 6.36 -1.51
C ALA A 35 -4.83 7.77 -1.36
N LYS A 36 -6.13 7.91 -1.61
CA LYS A 36 -6.84 9.19 -1.46
C LYS A 36 -6.97 9.57 0.01
N MET A 37 -7.25 8.59 0.89
CA MET A 37 -7.30 8.81 2.34
C MET A 37 -5.96 9.35 2.88
N LEU A 38 -4.84 8.74 2.47
CA LEU A 38 -3.50 9.21 2.86
C LEU A 38 -3.22 10.63 2.35
N LYS A 39 -3.58 10.94 1.10
CA LYS A 39 -3.41 12.29 0.53
C LYS A 39 -4.26 13.32 1.27
N SER A 40 -5.55 13.07 1.47
CA SER A 40 -6.46 13.98 2.19
C SER A 40 -6.03 14.20 3.64
N ALA A 41 -5.48 13.18 4.30
CA ALA A 41 -4.95 13.28 5.66
C ALA A 41 -3.55 13.92 5.75
N LYS A 42 -2.96 14.37 4.63
CA LYS A 42 -1.56 14.85 4.54
C LYS A 42 -0.52 13.83 5.07
N LYS A 43 -0.84 12.54 4.97
CA LYS A 43 -0.04 11.38 5.41
C LYS A 43 0.53 10.56 4.25
N ALA A 44 0.43 11.02 3.02
CA ALA A 44 1.06 10.35 1.88
C ALA A 44 2.59 10.55 1.92
N SER A 45 3.34 9.45 1.89
CA SER A 45 4.79 9.46 1.71
C SER A 45 5.18 9.77 0.26
N LYS A 46 6.46 10.11 0.07
CA LYS A 46 7.09 10.21 -1.26
C LYS A 46 7.45 8.83 -1.83
N ILE A 47 7.48 7.78 -1.00
CA ILE A 47 7.69 6.39 -1.39
C ILE A 47 6.32 5.74 -1.66
N CYS A 48 6.21 5.05 -2.79
CA CYS A 48 5.02 4.36 -3.25
C CYS A 48 5.35 2.91 -3.67
N PHE A 49 4.35 2.02 -3.56
CA PHE A 49 4.38 0.68 -4.16
C PHE A 49 3.10 0.46 -4.95
N GLY A 50 3.20 0.05 -6.21
CA GLY A 50 2.04 -0.08 -7.10
C GLY A 50 1.19 1.19 -7.19
N GLY A 51 1.80 2.37 -7.05
CA GLY A 51 1.11 3.67 -6.99
C GLY A 51 0.39 3.99 -5.67
N LEU A 52 0.44 3.11 -4.66
CA LEU A 52 -0.04 3.39 -3.31
C LEU A 52 1.09 4.02 -2.48
N PRO A 53 0.94 5.28 -2.01
CA PRO A 53 1.94 5.86 -1.12
C PRO A 53 1.97 5.15 0.23
N LEU A 54 3.16 5.03 0.81
CA LEU A 54 3.31 4.64 2.21
C LEU A 54 2.75 5.72 3.14
N VAL A 55 2.61 5.37 4.43
CA VAL A 55 2.36 6.37 5.47
C VAL A 55 3.62 7.23 5.61
N LYS A 56 3.46 8.55 5.59
CA LYS A 56 4.56 9.50 5.73
C LYS A 56 5.40 9.18 6.98
N ASN A 57 6.72 9.15 6.81
CA ASN A 57 7.72 8.83 7.84
C ASN A 57 7.78 7.36 8.28
N SER A 58 6.94 6.46 7.74
CA SER A 58 6.99 5.04 8.12
C SER A 58 8.19 4.30 7.50
N GLU A 59 8.87 4.88 6.52
CA GLU A 59 10.08 4.31 5.92
C GLU A 59 11.22 4.11 6.94
N ARG A 60 11.21 4.88 8.04
CA ARG A 60 12.16 4.75 9.15
C ARG A 60 11.83 3.62 10.12
N LEU A 61 10.67 2.99 9.99
CA LEU A 61 10.21 1.91 10.87
C LEU A 61 10.56 0.51 10.35
N HIS A 62 11.34 0.44 9.27
CA HIS A 62 11.63 -0.77 8.50
C HIS A 62 10.39 -1.35 7.78
N ILE A 63 10.63 -2.05 6.67
CA ILE A 63 9.58 -2.65 5.85
C ILE A 63 9.88 -4.14 5.72
N LEU A 64 8.93 -4.98 6.12
CA LEU A 64 8.98 -6.42 5.87
C LEU A 64 8.27 -6.73 4.54
N ILE A 65 9.02 -7.26 3.58
CA ILE A 65 8.49 -7.72 2.29
C ILE A 65 8.48 -9.25 2.32
N THR A 66 7.29 -9.86 2.36
CA THR A 66 7.13 -11.31 2.46
C THR A 66 6.28 -11.87 1.32
N GLY A 67 6.53 -13.13 0.95
CA GLY A 67 5.85 -13.83 -0.14
C GLY A 67 6.68 -15.01 -0.66
N THR A 68 6.05 -15.98 -1.32
CA THR A 68 6.75 -17.14 -1.93
C THR A 68 7.56 -16.73 -3.18
N THR A 69 8.35 -17.65 -3.74
CA THR A 69 9.07 -17.40 -5.00
C THR A 69 8.09 -17.06 -6.12
N GLY A 70 8.42 -16.07 -6.96
CA GLY A 70 7.55 -15.62 -8.06
C GLY A 70 6.47 -14.60 -7.66
N THR A 71 6.29 -14.26 -6.39
CA THR A 71 5.24 -13.30 -5.93
C THR A 71 5.59 -11.82 -6.15
N GLY A 72 6.75 -11.51 -6.71
CA GLY A 72 7.10 -10.13 -7.07
C GLY A 72 7.92 -9.35 -6.04
N LYS A 73 8.53 -9.99 -5.02
CA LYS A 73 9.44 -9.32 -4.06
C LYS A 73 10.56 -8.52 -4.76
N THR A 74 11.24 -9.13 -5.73
CA THR A 74 12.28 -8.47 -6.53
C THR A 74 11.71 -7.32 -7.37
N ASN A 75 10.49 -7.48 -7.90
CA ASN A 75 9.82 -6.41 -8.63
C ASN A 75 9.54 -5.19 -7.73
N MET A 76 9.13 -5.43 -6.49
CA MET A 76 8.90 -4.36 -5.52
C MET A 76 10.20 -3.61 -5.16
N LEU A 77 11.34 -4.31 -5.06
CA LEU A 77 12.66 -3.67 -4.90
C LEU A 77 13.05 -2.84 -6.13
N ASN A 78 12.78 -3.37 -7.33
CA ASN A 78 13.01 -2.64 -8.59
C ASN A 78 12.14 -1.38 -8.72
N GLU A 79 10.98 -1.32 -8.06
CA GLU A 79 10.16 -0.10 -7.96
C GLU A 79 10.71 0.88 -6.91
N LEU A 80 11.27 0.38 -5.81
CA LEU A 80 11.78 1.21 -4.70
C LEU A 80 13.09 1.93 -5.04
N LEU A 81 14.06 1.23 -5.65
CA LEU A 81 15.40 1.78 -5.88
C LEU A 81 15.42 3.06 -6.74
N PRO A 82 14.64 3.16 -7.84
CA PRO A 82 14.50 4.41 -8.59
C PRO A 82 13.95 5.55 -7.73
N GLN A 83 13.03 5.28 -6.80
CA GLN A 83 12.47 6.30 -5.93
C GLN A 83 13.50 6.81 -4.92
N ILE A 84 14.26 5.90 -4.29
CA ILE A 84 15.39 6.27 -3.41
C ILE A 84 16.36 7.19 -4.16
N ARG A 85 16.75 6.79 -5.37
CA ARG A 85 17.66 7.56 -6.23
C ARG A 85 17.07 8.91 -6.64
N LEU A 86 15.78 8.96 -6.99
CA LEU A 86 15.07 10.21 -7.31
C LEU A 86 15.08 11.19 -6.15
N HIS A 87 14.93 10.71 -4.92
CA HIS A 87 14.97 11.53 -3.70
C HIS A 87 16.38 11.88 -3.23
N LYS A 88 17.43 11.43 -3.96
CA LYS A 88 18.86 11.56 -3.59
C LYS A 88 19.21 10.87 -2.28
N ASP A 89 18.42 9.87 -1.90
CA ASP A 89 18.72 8.99 -0.78
C ASP A 89 19.76 7.94 -1.19
N ARG A 90 20.34 7.28 -0.18
CA ARG A 90 21.35 6.22 -0.37
C ARG A 90 20.79 4.87 0.05
N ALA A 91 21.14 3.83 -0.69
CA ALA A 91 20.81 2.45 -0.36
C ALA A 91 22.09 1.60 -0.35
N ILE A 92 22.18 0.68 0.61
CA ILE A 92 23.14 -0.40 0.62
C ILE A 92 22.36 -1.67 0.27
N ILE A 93 22.79 -2.38 -0.77
CA ILE A 93 22.10 -3.55 -1.30
C ILE A 93 23.02 -4.75 -1.15
N VAL A 94 22.51 -5.80 -0.51
CA VAL A 94 23.15 -7.11 -0.52
C VAL A 94 22.69 -7.84 -1.78
N ASP A 95 23.50 -7.76 -2.83
CA ASP A 95 23.20 -8.31 -4.16
C ASP A 95 24.05 -9.56 -4.43
N THR A 96 23.52 -10.73 -4.06
CA THR A 96 24.25 -12.00 -4.22
C THR A 96 24.26 -12.53 -5.65
N THR A 97 23.35 -12.06 -6.51
CA THR A 97 23.24 -12.53 -7.90
C THR A 97 23.81 -11.54 -8.92
N GLY A 98 24.09 -10.29 -8.51
CA GLY A 98 24.53 -9.22 -9.39
C GLY A 98 23.40 -8.57 -10.19
N ALA A 99 22.14 -8.99 -10.00
CA ALA A 99 21.02 -8.52 -10.81
C ALA A 99 20.66 -7.05 -10.58
N PHE A 100 20.91 -6.53 -9.37
CA PHE A 100 20.72 -5.11 -9.08
C PHE A 100 21.88 -4.28 -9.59
N THR A 101 23.10 -4.83 -9.50
CA THR A 101 24.30 -4.21 -10.06
C THR A 101 24.16 -4.04 -11.57
N ASP A 102 23.86 -5.12 -12.30
CA ASP A 102 23.61 -5.10 -13.75
C ASP A 102 22.57 -4.05 -14.15
N ARG A 103 21.47 -3.96 -13.39
CA ARG A 103 20.36 -3.06 -13.71
C ARG A 103 20.58 -1.60 -13.32
N PHE A 104 21.24 -1.32 -12.20
CA PHE A 104 21.25 0.02 -11.59
C PHE A 104 22.64 0.65 -11.46
N PHE A 105 23.71 -0.09 -11.73
CA PHE A 105 25.05 0.46 -11.79
C PHE A 105 25.18 1.41 -12.99
N ASP A 106 25.81 2.55 -12.75
CA ASP A 106 26.10 3.56 -13.76
C ASP A 106 27.51 4.07 -13.48
N SER A 107 28.47 3.71 -14.32
CA SER A 107 29.88 4.06 -14.13
C SER A 107 30.19 5.55 -14.37
N LYS A 108 29.26 6.29 -14.99
CA LYS A 108 29.42 7.73 -15.26
C LYS A 108 28.88 8.60 -14.13
N ARG A 109 28.30 7.99 -13.11
CA ARG A 109 27.75 8.63 -11.92
C ARG A 109 28.62 8.36 -10.71
#